data_AF-A0A7R9D247-F1
#
_entry.id   AF-A0A7R9D247-F1
#
_cell.length_a   1.000
_cell.length_b   1.000
_cell.length_c   1.000
_cell.angle_alpha   90.00
_cell.angle_beta   90.00
_cell.angle_gamma   90.00
#
_symmetry.space_group_name_H-M   'P 1'
#
loop_
_entity.id
_entity.type
_entity.pdbx_description
1 polymer ?
#
loop_
_entity_poly.entity_id
_entity_poly.type
_entity_poly.pdbx_seq_one_letter_code
_entity_poly.pdbx_strand_id
1 'polypeptide(L)'
;MMAHIVPLKADKSVVGQQNPVDLLLTIDHGVLLFQFYSLLENSPEANTTLWYRQVTLFVPTNQAFQKRPPNKERVDSVLYHMTNLARTLEELQAGMSVLSELDGNPPLWITRRPGQYRDDIYVNNARIIQERSNYQQNNLHSKKQVLHVIDEVLEPVASFTKDTLQIYNPDAYQFLNQSENLNLESHRVRSFRQRVYQNNKADVFKKAGKFTFFIPVDEGFKPPPRPEKIDQKVIDGHVIPDYVLFTDATPKDHDYNTLANYDMLRVTISFTTQSDGRTSRPYVKSNTHLGDGNHAEGVVLAEIVKANIPVKNGVVHLIHRPLMVVDTTVQQFLEEKEDGPLFKFYEVILDVGGDFMNKITNMRDLTLFAPSNEAWADSNLNNLIRNREKLREILNLHLVQERLPIDKIKENNMNQ
;
A
#
# COMPACT_ATOMS: atom_id res chain seq x y z
N MET A 1 -26.69 -13.10 34.20
CA MET A 1 -26.37 -12.12 35.24
C MET A 1 -26.15 -10.78 34.57
N MET A 2 -27.11 -9.87 34.72
CA MET A 2 -26.99 -8.49 34.23
C MET A 2 -25.98 -7.75 35.12
N ALA A 3 -24.90 -7.24 34.53
CA ALA A 3 -23.99 -6.34 35.22
C ALA A 3 -24.54 -4.91 35.10
N HIS A 4 -25.11 -4.41 36.19
CA HIS A 4 -25.43 -3.00 36.35
C HIS A 4 -24.12 -2.20 36.35
N ILE A 5 -23.95 -1.32 35.36
CA ILE A 5 -22.90 -0.30 35.36
C ILE A 5 -23.43 0.89 36.16
N VAL A 6 -22.77 1.19 37.27
CA VAL A 6 -23.04 2.36 38.11
C VAL A 6 -22.54 3.62 37.37
N PRO A 7 -23.35 4.68 37.21
CA PRO A 7 -22.83 5.94 36.71
C PRO A 7 -21.93 6.55 37.78
N LEU A 8 -20.65 6.73 37.45
CA LEU A 8 -19.72 7.55 38.25
C LEU A 8 -20.31 8.96 38.34
N LYS A 9 -20.81 9.31 39.52
CA LYS A 9 -21.19 10.68 39.88
C LYS A 9 -19.97 11.56 39.66
N ALA A 10 -20.10 12.51 38.72
CA ALA A 10 -19.21 13.65 38.63
C ALA A 10 -19.26 14.41 39.96
N ASP A 11 -18.14 14.43 40.68
CA ASP A 11 -17.95 15.28 41.84
C ASP A 11 -17.91 16.74 41.34
N LYS A 12 -19.00 17.47 41.58
CA LYS A 12 -19.12 18.90 41.26
C LYS A 12 -18.41 19.70 42.33
N SER A 13 -17.07 19.70 42.32
CA SER A 13 -16.28 20.55 43.22
C SER A 13 -14.90 20.91 42.68
N VAL A 14 -14.77 21.18 41.37
CA VAL A 14 -13.67 22.03 40.85
C VAL A 14 -14.24 22.94 39.77
N VAL A 15 -14.43 24.21 40.12
CA VAL A 15 -14.74 25.28 39.17
C VAL A 15 -13.44 25.66 38.46
N GLY A 16 -13.37 25.41 37.15
CA GLY A 16 -12.44 26.12 36.26
C GLY A 16 -11.25 25.32 35.72
N GLN A 17 -11.49 24.27 34.93
CA GLN A 17 -10.60 23.85 33.83
C GLN A 17 -11.45 23.01 32.87
N GLN A 18 -11.95 23.62 31.79
CA GLN A 18 -12.49 22.84 30.67
C GLN A 18 -11.35 21.99 30.09
N ASN A 19 -11.59 20.69 29.91
CA ASN A 19 -10.60 19.78 29.37
C ASN A 19 -10.44 20.15 27.87
N PRO A 20 -9.25 20.46 27.35
CA PRO A 20 -9.03 20.82 25.94
C PRO A 20 -9.43 19.71 24.97
N VAL A 21 -9.69 18.50 25.48
CA VAL A 21 -10.16 17.34 24.73
C VAL A 21 -11.70 17.30 24.62
N ASP A 22 -12.41 18.34 25.07
CA ASP A 22 -13.88 18.46 25.02
C ASP A 22 -14.47 18.30 23.59
N LEU A 23 -13.67 18.54 22.54
CA LEU A 23 -14.03 18.31 21.12
C LEU A 23 -14.37 16.84 20.83
N LEU A 24 -13.68 15.90 21.47
CA LEU A 24 -13.91 14.46 21.29
C LEU A 24 -15.07 13.95 22.16
N LEU A 25 -15.32 14.58 23.29
CA LEU A 25 -16.44 14.24 24.19
C LEU A 25 -17.79 14.69 23.61
N THR A 26 -17.80 15.69 22.74
CA THR A 26 -19.01 16.15 22.04
C THR A 26 -19.44 15.20 20.91
N ILE A 27 -18.53 14.37 20.41
CA ILE A 27 -18.76 13.48 19.27
C ILE A 27 -19.07 12.07 19.78
N ASP A 28 -20.34 11.69 19.72
CA ASP A 28 -20.81 10.30 19.78
C ASP A 28 -20.69 9.58 21.14
N HIS A 29 -20.86 10.32 22.25
CA HIS A 29 -20.88 9.78 23.62
C HIS A 29 -19.65 8.91 24.00
N GLY A 30 -18.51 9.09 23.33
CA GLY A 30 -17.23 8.48 23.70
C GLY A 30 -17.03 7.01 23.36
N VAL A 31 -18.03 6.27 22.84
CA VAL A 31 -17.90 4.79 22.71
C VAL A 31 -17.01 4.37 21.52
N LEU A 32 -17.05 5.09 20.40
CA LEU A 32 -16.40 4.66 19.15
C LEU A 32 -14.97 5.20 18.93
N LEU A 33 -14.54 6.17 19.75
CA LEU A 33 -13.24 6.87 19.61
C LEU A 33 -12.40 6.83 20.90
N PHE A 34 -12.86 6.10 21.93
CA PHE A 34 -12.22 6.06 23.26
C PHE A 34 -10.74 5.70 23.23
N GLN A 35 -10.33 4.78 22.34
CA GLN A 35 -8.95 4.32 22.29
C GLN A 35 -7.98 5.45 21.89
N PHE A 36 -8.31 6.24 20.86
CA PHE A 36 -7.49 7.38 20.47
C PHE A 36 -7.55 8.52 21.49
N TYR A 37 -8.73 8.76 22.08
CA TYR A 37 -8.89 9.74 23.16
C TYR A 37 -7.94 9.46 24.33
N SER A 38 -7.85 8.20 24.77
CA SER A 38 -6.94 7.79 25.82
C SER A 38 -5.47 8.08 25.46
N LEU A 39 -5.06 7.87 24.20
CA LEU A 39 -3.70 8.20 23.75
C LEU A 39 -3.45 9.72 23.76
N LEU A 40 -4.45 10.49 23.34
CA LEU A 40 -4.38 11.94 23.28
C LEU A 40 -4.25 12.59 24.67
N GLU A 41 -5.03 12.13 25.65
CA GLU A 41 -4.93 12.59 27.04
C GLU A 41 -3.55 12.30 27.66
N ASN A 42 -2.94 11.18 27.27
CA ASN A 42 -1.65 10.76 27.79
C ASN A 42 -0.45 11.43 27.09
N SER A 43 -0.66 12.32 26.10
CA SER A 43 0.41 13.07 25.42
C SER A 43 0.43 14.55 25.83
N PRO A 44 1.42 14.99 26.64
CA PRO A 44 1.56 16.39 27.03
C PRO A 44 1.72 17.34 25.83
N GLU A 45 2.43 16.91 24.80
CA GLU A 45 2.69 17.68 23.58
C GLU A 45 1.39 17.90 22.80
N ALA A 46 0.63 16.83 22.57
CA ALA A 46 -0.66 16.91 21.88
C ALA A 46 -1.64 17.79 22.66
N ASN A 47 -1.65 17.63 23.98
CA ASN A 47 -2.48 18.43 24.87
C ASN A 47 -2.13 19.93 24.75
N THR A 48 -0.85 20.26 24.77
CA THR A 48 -0.37 21.65 24.58
C THR A 48 -0.81 22.23 23.23
N THR A 49 -0.71 21.46 22.14
CA THR A 49 -1.18 21.90 20.83
C THR A 49 -2.68 22.17 20.83
N LEU A 50 -3.50 21.31 21.46
CA LEU A 50 -4.95 21.53 21.58
C LEU A 50 -5.28 22.80 22.40
N TRP A 51 -4.55 23.06 23.48
CA TRP A 51 -4.79 24.22 24.33
C TRP A 51 -4.51 25.55 23.62
N TYR A 52 -3.43 25.65 22.85
CA TYR A 52 -2.87 26.94 22.43
C TYR A 52 -2.86 27.19 20.93
N ARG A 53 -3.04 26.15 20.09
CA ARG A 53 -2.89 26.26 18.64
C ARG A 53 -4.16 25.88 17.91
N GLN A 54 -4.20 26.30 16.64
CA GLN A 54 -5.14 25.73 15.68
C GLN A 54 -4.63 24.37 15.21
N VAL A 55 -5.53 23.46 14.89
CA VAL A 55 -5.17 22.08 14.54
C VAL A 55 -6.26 21.42 13.70
N THR A 56 -5.85 20.54 12.77
CA THR A 56 -6.73 19.49 12.25
C THR A 56 -6.35 18.18 12.91
N LEU A 57 -7.32 17.50 13.52
CA LEU A 57 -7.18 16.21 14.16
C LEU A 57 -7.80 15.12 13.29
N PHE A 58 -6.99 14.14 12.90
CA PHE A 58 -7.45 12.95 12.19
C PHE A 58 -7.63 11.79 13.18
N VAL A 59 -8.87 11.48 13.53
CA VAL A 59 -9.17 10.57 14.64
C VAL A 59 -9.50 9.18 14.11
N PRO A 60 -8.64 8.16 14.33
CA PRO A 60 -8.93 6.80 13.96
C PRO A 60 -10.07 6.21 14.79
N THR A 61 -10.94 5.45 14.12
CA THR A 61 -11.97 4.65 14.80
C THR A 61 -11.37 3.52 15.64
N ASN A 62 -12.09 3.02 16.64
CA ASN A 62 -11.67 1.82 17.38
C ASN A 62 -11.45 0.61 16.45
N GLN A 63 -12.25 0.47 15.39
CA GLN A 63 -12.06 -0.58 14.39
C GLN A 63 -10.72 -0.45 13.66
N ALA A 64 -10.25 0.77 13.40
CA ALA A 64 -8.94 1.01 12.80
C ALA A 64 -7.80 0.41 13.65
N PHE A 65 -7.88 0.54 14.98
CA PHE A 65 -6.90 -0.07 15.89
C PHE A 65 -7.00 -1.60 15.91
N GLN A 66 -8.20 -2.17 15.77
CA GLN A 66 -8.41 -3.62 15.77
C GLN A 66 -7.87 -4.30 14.50
N LYS A 67 -7.83 -3.58 13.37
CA LYS A 67 -7.21 -4.07 12.12
C LYS A 67 -5.70 -4.24 12.22
N ARG A 68 -5.04 -3.65 13.23
CA ARG A 68 -3.58 -3.73 13.40
C ARG A 68 -3.15 -5.07 14.00
N PRO A 69 -2.01 -5.64 13.58
CA PRO A 69 -1.45 -6.84 14.21
C PRO A 69 -1.12 -6.57 15.69
N PRO A 70 -1.42 -7.51 16.61
CA PRO A 70 -1.29 -7.33 18.05
C PRO A 70 0.15 -7.10 18.55
N ASN A 71 1.17 -7.45 17.75
CA ASN A 71 2.59 -7.36 18.09
C ASN A 71 3.34 -6.19 17.43
N LYS A 72 2.66 -5.31 16.68
CA LYS A 72 3.31 -4.06 16.27
C LYS A 72 3.48 -3.21 17.52
N GLU A 73 4.74 -2.92 17.89
CA GLU A 73 5.02 -1.89 18.90
C GLU A 73 4.13 -0.70 18.59
N ARG A 74 3.34 -0.31 19.58
CA ARG A 74 2.42 0.81 19.47
C ARG A 74 3.26 2.07 19.36
N VAL A 75 3.71 2.38 18.14
CA VAL A 75 4.24 3.70 17.80
C VAL A 75 3.02 4.62 17.77
N ASP A 76 2.48 4.90 18.95
CA ASP A 76 1.32 5.75 19.15
C ASP A 76 1.78 7.20 19.02
N SER A 77 2.13 7.58 17.79
CA SER A 77 2.42 8.97 17.45
C SER A 77 1.12 9.72 17.23
N VAL A 78 0.49 10.09 18.35
CA VAL A 78 -0.70 10.95 18.38
C VAL A 78 -0.46 12.24 17.59
N LEU A 79 0.75 12.79 17.68
CA LEU A 79 1.17 13.98 16.96
C LEU A 79 1.15 13.80 15.43
N TYR A 80 1.33 12.57 14.93
CA TYR A 80 1.21 12.28 13.49
C TYR A 80 -0.24 12.38 12.98
N HIS A 81 -1.21 12.31 13.88
CA HIS A 81 -2.63 12.51 13.60
C HIS A 81 -3.08 13.97 13.75
N MET A 82 -2.15 14.86 14.12
CA MET A 82 -2.40 16.28 14.33
C MET A 82 -1.64 17.08 13.29
N THR A 83 -2.21 18.20 12.85
CA THR A 83 -1.55 19.12 11.91
C THR A 83 -1.46 20.52 12.46
N ASN A 84 -0.54 21.30 11.93
CA ASN A 84 -0.28 22.66 12.41
C ASN A 84 -1.32 23.73 11.98
N LEU A 85 -2.32 23.35 11.18
CA LEU A 85 -3.37 24.23 10.66
C LEU A 85 -4.74 23.57 10.78
N ALA A 86 -5.77 24.36 11.09
CA ALA A 86 -7.16 23.92 11.04
C ALA A 86 -7.67 23.93 9.59
N ARG A 87 -8.12 22.77 9.10
CA ARG A 87 -8.58 22.55 7.73
C ARG A 87 -9.88 21.74 7.73
N THR A 88 -10.92 22.32 7.14
CA THR A 88 -12.20 21.67 6.83
C THR A 88 -12.06 20.68 5.67
N LEU A 89 -13.08 19.85 5.45
CA LEU A 89 -13.08 18.92 4.31
C LEU A 89 -12.88 19.66 2.99
N GLU A 90 -13.54 20.82 2.79
CA GLU A 90 -13.41 21.63 1.57
C GLU A 90 -11.99 22.17 1.35
N GLU A 91 -11.30 22.53 2.43
CA GLU A 91 -9.92 23.04 2.37
C GLU A 91 -8.88 21.92 2.16
N LEU A 92 -9.25 20.64 2.38
CA LEU A 92 -8.43 19.47 2.07
C LEU A 92 -8.55 19.12 0.58
N GLN A 93 -7.82 19.86 -0.25
CA GLN A 93 -7.80 19.73 -1.71
C GLN A 93 -6.97 18.53 -2.18
N ALA A 94 -7.29 18.01 -3.38
CA ALA A 94 -6.58 16.88 -3.96
C ALA A 94 -5.10 17.22 -4.24
N GLY A 95 -4.20 16.31 -3.86
CA GLY A 95 -2.77 16.42 -4.13
C GLY A 95 -2.03 17.40 -3.21
N MET A 96 -2.69 18.02 -2.22
CA MET A 96 -1.98 18.81 -1.22
C MET A 96 -1.32 17.92 -0.16
N SER A 97 -0.32 18.48 0.53
CA SER A 97 0.24 17.90 1.75
C SER A 97 0.01 18.85 2.91
N VAL A 98 -0.35 18.31 4.07
CA VAL A 98 -0.38 19.03 5.35
C VAL A 98 0.75 18.52 6.24
N LEU A 99 1.35 19.39 7.04
CA LEU A 99 2.43 19.00 7.94
C LEU A 99 1.85 18.50 9.26
N SER A 100 2.31 17.34 9.71
CA SER A 100 1.95 16.83 11.03
C SER A 100 2.71 17.55 12.14
N GLU A 101 2.19 17.46 13.37
CA GLU A 101 2.83 17.99 14.58
C GLU A 101 3.90 17.03 15.15
N LEU A 102 4.12 15.88 14.50
CA LEU A 102 5.22 14.99 14.88
C LEU A 102 6.56 15.65 14.58
N ASP A 103 7.58 15.35 15.39
CA ASP A 103 8.94 15.80 15.18
C ASP A 103 9.43 15.51 13.74
N GLY A 104 10.13 16.48 13.15
CA GLY A 104 10.52 16.46 11.74
C GLY A 104 9.40 16.82 10.76
N ASN A 105 8.18 17.04 11.24
CA ASN A 105 6.99 17.46 10.50
C ASN A 105 6.75 16.59 9.25
N PRO A 106 6.67 15.25 9.36
CA PRO A 106 6.40 14.40 8.21
C PRO A 106 5.05 14.77 7.57
N PRO A 107 4.99 14.78 6.22
CA PRO A 107 3.80 15.20 5.50
C PRO A 107 2.69 14.15 5.57
N LEU A 108 1.46 14.61 5.67
CA LEU A 108 0.25 13.85 5.41
C LEU A 108 -0.30 14.27 4.05
N TRP A 109 -0.47 13.31 3.16
CA TRP A 109 -0.88 13.53 1.78
C TRP A 109 -2.40 13.41 1.63
N ILE A 110 -3.03 14.37 0.97
CA ILE A 110 -4.47 14.36 0.75
C ILE A 110 -4.76 13.87 -0.66
N THR A 111 -5.55 12.81 -0.77
CA THR A 111 -6.03 12.28 -2.05
C THR A 111 -7.55 12.40 -2.10
N ARG A 112 -8.08 12.83 -3.25
CA ARG A 112 -9.51 12.77 -3.54
C ARG A 112 -9.75 11.85 -4.71
N ARG A 113 -10.65 10.89 -4.53
CA ARG A 113 -11.06 9.97 -5.58
C ARG A 113 -12.52 10.25 -5.93
N PRO A 114 -12.86 10.42 -7.21
CA PRO A 114 -14.25 10.51 -7.64
C PRO A 114 -15.05 9.31 -7.13
N GLY A 115 -16.08 9.58 -6.33
CA GLY A 115 -17.04 8.57 -5.88
C GLY A 115 -18.37 8.69 -6.63
N GLN A 116 -19.30 7.75 -6.40
CA GLN A 116 -20.60 7.76 -7.09
C GLN A 116 -21.47 8.98 -6.75
N TYR A 117 -21.40 9.48 -5.52
CA TYR A 117 -22.24 10.58 -5.03
C TYR A 117 -21.44 11.80 -4.56
N ARG A 118 -20.26 11.56 -3.98
CA ARG A 118 -19.29 12.56 -3.56
C ARG A 118 -17.91 11.94 -3.64
N ASP A 119 -16.88 12.77 -3.76
CA ASP A 119 -15.50 12.31 -3.73
C ASP A 119 -15.19 11.63 -2.41
N ASP A 120 -14.50 10.48 -2.45
CA ASP A 120 -13.85 9.91 -1.29
C ASP A 120 -12.59 10.71 -0.99
N ILE A 121 -12.40 11.10 0.27
CA ILE A 121 -11.22 11.85 0.71
C ILE A 121 -10.35 10.94 1.57
N TYR A 122 -9.06 10.93 1.28
CA TYR A 122 -8.07 10.13 1.98
C TYR A 122 -6.97 11.02 2.55
N VAL A 123 -6.49 10.66 3.73
CA VAL A 123 -5.25 11.18 4.32
C VAL A 123 -4.26 10.02 4.40
N ASN A 124 -3.18 10.11 3.62
CA ASN A 124 -2.33 8.97 3.27
C ASN A 124 -3.18 7.82 2.71
N ASN A 125 -3.17 6.65 3.37
CA ASN A 125 -4.02 5.51 3.00
C ASN A 125 -5.39 5.52 3.68
N ALA A 126 -5.57 6.28 4.76
CA ALA A 126 -6.77 6.25 5.59
C ALA A 126 -7.90 7.04 4.93
N ARG A 127 -9.09 6.44 4.80
CA ARG A 127 -10.26 7.13 4.28
C ARG A 127 -10.90 7.96 5.38
N ILE A 128 -11.24 9.20 5.05
CA ILE A 128 -12.02 10.08 5.93
C ILE A 128 -13.49 9.65 5.88
N ILE A 129 -14.06 9.33 7.04
CA ILE A 129 -15.49 9.03 7.22
C ILE A 129 -16.23 10.37 7.28
N GLN A 130 -16.57 10.90 6.11
CA GLN A 130 -17.05 12.29 5.99
C GLN A 130 -18.35 12.56 6.77
N GLU A 131 -19.25 11.58 6.93
CA GLU A 131 -20.47 11.71 7.76
C GLU A 131 -20.17 11.96 9.24
N ARG A 132 -18.97 11.59 9.68
CA ARG A 132 -18.50 11.72 11.06
C ARG A 132 -17.29 12.65 11.14
N SER A 133 -17.18 13.61 10.23
CA SER A 133 -16.03 14.51 10.11
C SER A 133 -16.47 15.96 9.96
N ASN A 134 -15.50 16.86 9.81
CA ASN A 134 -15.70 18.30 9.67
C ASN A 134 -16.30 18.99 10.91
N TYR A 135 -16.11 18.42 12.10
CA TYR A 135 -16.49 19.06 13.34
C TYR A 135 -15.55 20.24 13.61
N GLN A 136 -16.11 21.42 13.85
CA GLN A 136 -15.37 22.65 14.04
C GLN A 136 -15.68 23.24 15.41
N GLN A 137 -14.64 23.60 16.14
CA GLN A 137 -14.76 24.31 17.42
C GLN A 137 -13.60 25.28 17.56
N ASN A 138 -13.73 26.24 18.46
CA ASN A 138 -12.60 27.03 18.94
C ASN A 138 -12.17 26.54 20.31
N ASN A 139 -10.86 26.46 20.54
CA ASN A 139 -10.35 26.26 21.89
C ASN A 139 -10.54 27.51 22.76
N LEU A 140 -10.15 27.41 24.03
CA LEU A 140 -10.25 28.49 25.02
C LEU A 140 -9.49 29.77 24.61
N HIS A 141 -8.50 29.66 23.73
CA HIS A 141 -7.73 30.78 23.18
C HIS A 141 -8.26 31.25 21.81
N SER A 142 -9.51 30.90 21.47
CA SER A 142 -10.16 31.25 20.20
C SER A 142 -9.42 30.77 18.95
N LYS A 143 -8.63 29.69 19.05
CA LYS A 143 -7.99 29.05 17.89
C LYS A 143 -8.92 27.97 17.34
N LYS A 144 -9.11 28.00 16.02
CA LYS A 144 -9.95 27.03 15.30
C LYS A 144 -9.36 25.63 15.39
N GLN A 145 -10.21 24.64 15.62
CA GLN A 145 -9.88 23.23 15.64
C GLN A 145 -10.86 22.49 14.74
N VAL A 146 -10.36 21.55 13.95
CA VAL A 146 -11.19 20.73 13.07
C VAL A 146 -10.91 19.26 13.31
N LEU A 147 -11.95 18.43 13.38
CA LEU A 147 -11.82 16.99 13.56
C LEU A 147 -12.42 16.23 12.39
N HIS A 148 -11.63 15.28 11.87
CA HIS A 148 -12.05 14.33 10.85
C HIS A 148 -11.83 12.91 11.35
N VAL A 149 -12.83 12.05 11.25
CA VAL A 149 -12.72 10.64 11.65
C VAL A 149 -12.19 9.82 10.48
N ILE A 150 -11.25 8.91 10.73
CA ILE A 150 -10.59 8.07 9.72
C ILE A 150 -10.73 6.57 10.04
N ASP A 151 -10.71 5.74 9.01
CA ASP A 151 -10.92 4.28 9.12
C ASP A 151 -9.64 3.43 9.24
N GLU A 152 -8.48 4.08 9.25
CA GLU A 152 -7.16 3.50 9.51
C GLU A 152 -6.34 4.41 10.42
N VAL A 153 -5.36 3.83 11.11
CA VAL A 153 -4.45 4.60 11.97
C VAL A 153 -3.23 5.01 11.14
N LEU A 154 -2.86 6.29 11.20
CA LEU A 154 -1.72 6.83 10.46
C LEU A 154 -0.40 6.36 11.08
N GLU A 155 0.51 5.85 10.25
CA GLU A 155 1.83 5.34 10.64
C GLU A 155 2.93 6.19 10.00
N PRO A 156 3.78 6.88 10.78
CA PRO A 156 4.98 7.50 10.24
C PRO A 156 6.07 6.43 10.04
N VAL A 157 7.19 6.83 9.43
CA VAL A 157 8.39 5.99 9.45
C VAL A 157 8.86 5.82 10.90
N ALA A 158 8.88 4.57 11.37
CA ALA A 158 9.33 4.24 12.71
C ALA A 158 10.72 3.60 12.68
N SER A 159 11.54 3.94 13.65
CA SER A 159 12.81 3.24 13.91
C SER A 159 12.55 1.90 14.62
N PHE A 160 13.51 0.97 14.54
CA PHE A 160 13.35 -0.39 15.08
C PHE A 160 13.28 -0.42 16.62
N THR A 161 14.01 0.47 17.30
CA THR A 161 13.92 0.67 18.76
C THR A 161 14.00 2.13 19.13
N LYS A 162 13.51 2.50 20.32
CA LYS A 162 13.64 3.87 20.85
C LYS A 162 15.10 4.33 21.05
N ASP A 163 16.02 3.38 21.18
CA ASP A 163 17.46 3.65 21.40
C ASP A 163 18.26 3.80 20.10
N THR A 164 17.66 3.49 18.93
CA THR A 164 18.28 3.79 17.64
C THR A 164 18.19 5.27 17.32
N LEU A 165 19.15 5.78 16.53
CA LEU A 165 19.14 7.16 16.02
C LEU A 165 17.75 7.47 15.44
N GLN A 166 17.00 8.36 16.09
CA GLN A 166 15.66 8.73 15.66
C GLN A 166 15.70 9.40 14.28
N ILE A 167 14.93 8.82 13.37
CA ILE A 167 14.79 9.30 11.99
C ILE A 167 13.39 9.89 11.86
N TYR A 168 13.33 11.21 11.81
CA TYR A 168 12.06 11.94 11.97
C TYR A 168 11.24 12.09 10.68
N ASN A 169 11.91 12.28 9.53
CA ASN A 169 11.24 12.51 8.25
C ASN A 169 12.23 12.28 7.08
N PRO A 170 12.62 11.02 6.83
CA PRO A 170 13.62 10.73 5.81
C PRO A 170 13.03 10.91 4.41
N ASP A 171 13.85 11.39 3.47
CA ASP A 171 13.55 11.19 2.04
C ASP A 171 13.74 9.72 1.63
N ALA A 172 13.33 9.35 0.42
CA ALA A 172 13.43 7.96 -0.05
C ALA A 172 14.88 7.42 -0.12
N TYR A 173 15.87 8.28 -0.32
CA TYR A 173 17.27 7.87 -0.33
C TYR A 173 17.82 7.64 1.08
N GLN A 174 17.48 8.52 2.02
CA GLN A 174 17.75 8.34 3.45
C GLN A 174 17.07 7.08 3.97
N PHE A 175 15.81 6.83 3.58
CA PHE A 175 15.10 5.58 3.86
C PHE A 175 15.88 4.35 3.40
N LEU A 176 16.36 4.33 2.15
CA LEU A 176 17.17 3.23 1.62
C LEU A 176 18.46 3.02 2.44
N ASN A 177 19.16 4.11 2.76
CA ASN A 177 20.44 4.03 3.49
C ASN A 177 20.28 3.65 4.97
N GLN A 178 19.13 3.97 5.56
CA GLN A 178 18.84 3.71 6.96
C GLN A 178 17.91 2.50 7.16
N SER A 179 17.64 1.73 6.10
CA SER A 179 16.67 0.63 6.10
C SER A 179 16.86 -0.37 7.26
N GLU A 180 18.11 -0.58 7.69
CA GLU A 180 18.47 -1.45 8.81
C GLU A 180 18.11 -0.89 10.20
N ASN A 181 17.91 0.42 10.32
CA ASN A 181 17.48 1.11 11.55
C ASN A 181 15.96 1.33 11.59
N LEU A 182 15.26 1.03 10.50
CA LEU A 182 13.83 1.25 10.35
C LEU A 182 13.04 -0.03 10.62
N ASN A 183 11.81 0.12 11.10
CA ASN A 183 10.91 -1.00 11.28
C ASN A 183 10.29 -1.44 9.93
N LEU A 184 11.03 -2.27 9.21
CA LEU A 184 10.60 -2.91 7.96
C LEU A 184 10.04 -4.33 8.17
N GLU A 185 9.67 -4.66 9.42
CA GLU A 185 9.26 -6.01 9.84
C GLU A 185 10.39 -7.03 9.59
N SER A 186 10.12 -8.10 8.84
CA SER A 186 11.13 -9.11 8.47
C SER A 186 11.94 -8.75 7.23
N HIS A 187 11.57 -7.69 6.51
CA HIS A 187 12.09 -7.41 5.18
C HIS A 187 13.40 -6.62 5.19
N ARG A 188 14.24 -6.88 4.18
CA ARG A 188 15.50 -6.15 3.94
C ARG A 188 15.54 -5.68 2.49
N VAL A 189 16.24 -4.59 2.22
CA VAL A 189 16.30 -3.95 0.89
C VAL A 189 17.74 -3.67 0.43
N ARG A 190 18.71 -4.41 0.97
CA ARG A 190 20.15 -4.14 0.78
C ARG A 190 20.56 -4.31 -0.67
N SER A 191 20.02 -5.33 -1.34
CA SER A 191 20.34 -5.67 -2.72
C SER A 191 19.92 -4.53 -3.64
N PHE A 192 18.68 -4.04 -3.50
CA PHE A 192 18.19 -2.92 -4.30
C PHE A 192 18.96 -1.63 -4.01
N ARG A 193 19.22 -1.30 -2.73
CA ARG A 193 20.06 -0.15 -2.35
C ARG A 193 21.42 -0.20 -3.04
N GLN A 194 22.08 -1.36 -3.03
CA GLN A 194 23.37 -1.55 -3.68
C GLN A 194 23.28 -1.29 -5.19
N ARG A 195 22.21 -1.75 -5.86
CA ARG A 195 21.98 -1.47 -7.28
C ARG A 195 21.75 0.01 -7.55
N VAL A 196 20.99 0.72 -6.71
CA VAL A 196 20.81 2.17 -6.81
C VAL A 196 22.14 2.92 -6.73
N TYR A 197 23.02 2.52 -5.80
CA TYR A 197 24.36 3.09 -5.66
C TYR A 197 25.25 2.80 -6.87
N GLN A 198 25.38 1.54 -7.27
CA GLN A 198 26.24 1.11 -8.38
C GLN A 198 25.83 1.73 -9.73
N ASN A 199 24.55 1.98 -9.91
CA ASN A 199 24.00 2.59 -11.13
C ASN A 199 23.95 4.13 -11.08
N ASN A 200 24.48 4.77 -10.03
CA ASN A 200 24.46 6.23 -9.86
C ASN A 200 23.03 6.84 -9.90
N LYS A 201 22.03 6.15 -9.33
CA LYS A 201 20.63 6.59 -9.32
C LYS A 201 20.19 7.22 -8.00
N ALA A 202 21.13 7.59 -7.13
CA ALA A 202 20.84 8.20 -5.84
C ALA A 202 19.99 9.48 -5.95
N ASP A 203 20.24 10.30 -6.97
CA ASP A 203 19.56 11.60 -7.13
C ASP A 203 18.07 11.46 -7.42
N VAL A 204 17.64 10.37 -8.05
CA VAL A 204 16.23 10.05 -8.26
C VAL A 204 15.48 9.94 -6.93
N PHE A 205 16.11 9.33 -5.92
CA PHE A 205 15.51 9.11 -4.60
C PHE A 205 15.64 10.32 -3.66
N LYS A 206 16.58 11.24 -3.93
CA LYS A 206 16.74 12.50 -3.19
C LYS A 206 15.88 13.64 -3.72
N LYS A 207 15.40 13.53 -4.96
CA LYS A 207 14.68 14.61 -5.64
C LYS A 207 13.47 15.03 -4.82
N ALA A 208 13.34 16.34 -4.61
CA ALA A 208 12.16 16.93 -3.98
C ALA A 208 10.96 16.83 -4.94
N GLY A 209 9.78 16.58 -4.39
CA GLY A 209 8.56 16.45 -5.18
C GLY A 209 7.62 15.41 -4.60
N LYS A 210 6.77 14.87 -5.47
CA LYS A 210 5.78 13.83 -5.16
C LYS A 210 6.19 12.58 -5.93
N PHE A 211 6.50 11.50 -5.22
CA PHE A 211 6.95 10.27 -5.84
C PHE A 211 6.30 9.05 -5.19
N THR A 212 6.18 7.98 -5.97
CA THR A 212 5.85 6.65 -5.46
C THR A 212 7.00 5.72 -5.83
N PHE A 213 7.63 5.14 -4.82
CA PHE A 213 8.79 4.28 -4.96
C PHE A 213 8.41 2.83 -4.67
N PHE A 214 8.80 1.92 -5.55
CA PHE A 214 8.66 0.49 -5.36
C PHE A 214 10.04 -0.10 -5.07
N ILE A 215 10.23 -0.67 -3.90
CA ILE A 215 11.54 -1.19 -3.47
C ILE A 215 11.43 -2.70 -3.30
N PRO A 216 12.08 -3.49 -4.18
CA PRO A 216 12.13 -4.93 -4.04
C PRO A 216 12.88 -5.34 -2.77
N VAL A 217 12.30 -6.29 -2.04
CA VAL A 217 12.94 -6.91 -0.88
C VAL A 217 13.98 -7.94 -1.32
N ASP A 218 14.95 -8.22 -0.45
CA ASP A 218 16.11 -9.08 -0.74
C ASP A 218 15.70 -10.50 -1.15
N GLU A 219 14.58 -11.01 -0.64
CA GLU A 219 14.01 -12.31 -1.04
C GLU A 219 13.70 -12.37 -2.55
N GLY A 220 13.30 -11.25 -3.14
CA GLY A 220 12.93 -11.14 -4.55
C GLY A 220 14.08 -11.30 -5.53
N PHE A 221 15.32 -11.22 -5.05
CA PHE A 221 16.54 -11.32 -5.86
C PHE A 221 17.06 -12.75 -6.01
N LYS A 222 16.31 -13.77 -5.58
CA LYS A 222 16.68 -15.18 -5.68
C LYS A 222 15.85 -15.91 -6.74
N PRO A 223 16.45 -16.78 -7.57
CA PRO A 223 17.88 -17.13 -7.62
C PRO A 223 18.72 -16.11 -8.42
N PRO A 224 20.06 -16.07 -8.20
CA PRO A 224 20.98 -15.32 -9.08
C PRO A 224 20.84 -15.80 -10.54
N PRO A 225 20.95 -14.92 -11.57
CA PRO A 225 21.61 -13.60 -11.57
C PRO A 225 20.66 -12.39 -11.49
N ARG A 226 19.47 -12.51 -10.89
CA ARG A 226 18.47 -11.40 -10.79
C ARG A 226 19.03 -10.01 -10.46
N PRO A 227 19.94 -9.83 -9.48
CA PRO A 227 20.51 -8.51 -9.20
C PRO A 227 21.18 -7.82 -10.39
N GLU A 228 21.80 -8.58 -11.29
CA GLU A 228 22.54 -8.04 -12.43
C GLU A 228 21.61 -7.42 -13.47
N LYS A 229 20.35 -7.88 -13.53
CA LYS A 229 19.30 -7.33 -14.41
C LYS A 229 18.76 -5.98 -13.95
N ILE A 230 19.10 -5.53 -12.73
CA ILE A 230 18.66 -4.22 -12.23
C ILE A 230 19.65 -3.15 -12.65
N ASP A 231 19.47 -2.62 -13.84
CA ASP A 231 20.26 -1.49 -14.36
C ASP A 231 19.59 -0.13 -14.06
N GLN A 232 20.12 0.95 -14.63
CA GLN A 232 19.59 2.30 -14.46
C GLN A 232 18.13 2.43 -14.91
N LYS A 233 17.75 1.81 -16.03
CA LYS A 233 16.41 1.90 -16.62
C LYS A 233 15.41 1.11 -15.80
N VAL A 234 15.81 -0.06 -15.30
CA VAL A 234 14.99 -0.84 -14.38
C VAL A 234 14.74 -0.05 -13.09
N ILE A 235 15.75 0.62 -12.53
CA ILE A 235 15.56 1.47 -11.34
C ILE A 235 14.56 2.60 -11.62
N ASP A 236 14.60 3.23 -12.80
CA ASP A 236 13.61 4.24 -13.18
C ASP A 236 12.19 3.68 -13.29
N GLY A 237 12.06 2.44 -13.77
CA GLY A 237 10.80 1.71 -13.80
C GLY A 237 10.24 1.34 -12.43
N HIS A 238 10.98 1.58 -11.35
CA HIS A 238 10.50 1.42 -9.97
C HIS A 238 10.01 2.73 -9.34
N VAL A 239 9.95 3.82 -10.11
CA VAL A 239 9.60 5.15 -9.61
C VAL A 239 8.52 5.78 -10.47
N ILE A 240 7.40 6.15 -9.86
CA ILE A 240 6.37 6.99 -10.48
C ILE A 240 6.62 8.45 -10.04
N PRO A 241 6.89 9.38 -10.96
CA PRO A 241 6.98 10.80 -10.65
C PRO A 241 5.61 11.47 -10.52
N ASP A 242 5.57 12.61 -9.84
CA ASP A 242 4.44 13.54 -9.68
C ASP A 242 3.21 13.04 -8.91
N TYR A 243 3.20 11.76 -8.50
CA TYR A 243 2.10 11.13 -7.75
C TYR A 243 2.59 10.49 -6.45
N VAL A 244 1.82 10.68 -5.37
CA VAL A 244 1.98 9.94 -4.11
C VAL A 244 0.80 8.99 -3.99
N LEU A 245 1.04 7.71 -4.27
CA LEU A 245 0.00 6.71 -4.45
C LEU A 245 -0.04 5.73 -3.27
N PHE A 246 -0.96 5.95 -2.34
CA PHE A 246 -1.28 4.98 -1.27
C PHE A 246 -2.22 3.90 -1.79
N THR A 247 -2.13 2.68 -1.28
CA THR A 247 -2.78 1.50 -1.89
C THR A 247 -4.29 1.65 -2.05
N ASP A 248 -5.01 2.11 -1.02
CA ASP A 248 -6.48 2.18 -1.01
C ASP A 248 -7.02 3.51 -1.54
N ALA A 249 -6.20 4.56 -1.44
CA ALA A 249 -6.48 5.86 -2.02
C ALA A 249 -6.34 5.85 -3.56
N THR A 250 -5.58 4.90 -4.11
CA THR A 250 -5.27 4.82 -5.55
C THR A 250 -6.27 3.94 -6.29
N PRO A 251 -6.85 4.41 -7.42
CA PRO A 251 -7.67 3.58 -8.30
C PRO A 251 -6.92 2.34 -8.78
N LYS A 252 -7.60 1.19 -8.78
CA LYS A 252 -7.05 -0.06 -9.32
C LYS A 252 -7.06 -0.03 -10.85
N ASP A 253 -6.08 -0.71 -11.44
CA ASP A 253 -5.92 -0.90 -12.89
C ASP A 253 -5.81 0.40 -13.69
N HIS A 254 -5.46 1.50 -13.03
CA HIS A 254 -5.08 2.75 -13.67
C HIS A 254 -3.57 2.80 -13.88
N ASP A 255 -3.14 3.02 -15.13
CA ASP A 255 -1.73 3.05 -15.51
C ASP A 255 -1.10 4.42 -15.23
N TYR A 256 0.01 4.41 -14.50
CA TYR A 256 0.85 5.57 -14.23
C TYR A 256 2.19 5.41 -14.94
N ASN A 257 2.65 6.47 -15.60
CA ASN A 257 3.98 6.48 -16.21
C ASN A 257 5.06 6.42 -15.13
N THR A 258 6.08 5.61 -15.36
CA THR A 258 7.29 5.60 -14.54
C THR A 258 8.34 6.57 -15.07
N LEU A 259 9.47 6.72 -14.38
CA LEU A 259 10.63 7.41 -14.94
C LEU A 259 11.25 6.66 -16.13
N ALA A 260 10.97 5.37 -16.31
CA ALA A 260 11.35 4.61 -17.49
C ALA A 260 10.38 4.87 -18.66
N ASN A 261 10.33 6.12 -19.10
CA ASN A 261 9.51 6.60 -20.21
C ASN A 261 10.38 7.38 -21.21
N TYR A 262 11.20 6.62 -21.93
CA TYR A 262 12.14 7.04 -22.95
C TYR A 262 11.59 6.73 -24.36
N ASP A 263 12.21 7.28 -25.40
CA ASP A 263 11.81 7.08 -26.81
C ASP A 263 11.70 5.60 -27.21
N MET A 264 12.59 4.74 -26.70
CA MET A 264 12.67 3.31 -27.00
C MET A 264 12.31 2.42 -25.81
N LEU A 265 11.81 2.98 -24.72
CA LEU A 265 11.43 2.21 -23.52
C LEU A 265 10.31 2.92 -22.79
N ARG A 266 9.12 2.30 -22.75
CA ARG A 266 7.98 2.86 -22.03
C ARG A 266 7.39 1.86 -21.06
N VAL A 267 7.43 2.23 -19.78
CA VAL A 267 6.94 1.39 -18.68
C VAL A 267 5.88 2.14 -17.86
N THR A 268 4.73 1.50 -17.68
CA THR A 268 3.69 1.96 -16.76
C THR A 268 3.56 1.04 -15.56
N ILE A 269 3.02 1.55 -14.46
CA ILE A 269 2.64 0.78 -13.28
C ILE A 269 1.17 1.00 -12.97
N SER A 270 0.45 -0.06 -12.63
CA SER A 270 -0.90 0.01 -12.07
C SER A 270 -1.02 -0.80 -10.78
N PHE A 271 -1.84 -0.34 -9.84
CA PHE A 271 -2.17 -1.08 -8.63
C PHE A 271 -3.30 -2.06 -8.91
N THR A 272 -3.24 -3.24 -8.31
CA THR A 272 -4.34 -4.21 -8.36
C THR A 272 -4.45 -4.94 -7.04
N THR A 273 -5.51 -5.71 -6.88
CA THR A 273 -5.76 -6.47 -5.66
C THR A 273 -6.15 -7.88 -6.07
N GLN A 274 -5.62 -8.86 -5.37
CA GLN A 274 -6.04 -10.24 -5.56
C GLN A 274 -6.59 -10.79 -4.26
N SER A 275 -7.74 -11.48 -4.34
CA SER A 275 -8.26 -12.25 -3.24
C SER A 275 -8.05 -13.74 -3.47
N ASP A 276 -7.78 -14.45 -2.38
CA ASP A 276 -7.81 -15.91 -2.33
C ASP A 276 -9.17 -16.44 -1.78
N GLY A 277 -10.11 -15.53 -1.53
CA GLY A 277 -11.41 -15.79 -0.88
C GLY A 277 -11.40 -15.65 0.65
N ARG A 278 -10.24 -15.51 1.30
CA ARG A 278 -10.08 -15.28 2.75
C ARG A 278 -9.37 -13.96 3.04
N THR A 279 -8.34 -13.65 2.27
CA THR A 279 -7.53 -12.44 2.38
C THR A 279 -7.51 -11.70 1.05
N SER A 280 -7.31 -10.39 1.12
CA SER A 280 -7.21 -9.51 -0.04
C SER A 280 -5.84 -8.85 0.03
N ARG A 281 -5.01 -9.08 -0.99
CA ARG A 281 -3.60 -8.68 -0.99
C ARG A 281 -3.34 -7.65 -2.07
N PRO A 282 -2.60 -6.57 -1.77
CA PRO A 282 -2.25 -5.56 -2.75
C PRO A 282 -1.09 -6.04 -3.63
N TYR A 283 -1.22 -5.79 -4.93
CA TYR A 283 -0.20 -6.05 -5.94
C TYR A 283 0.02 -4.80 -6.80
N VAL A 284 1.16 -4.73 -7.47
CA VAL A 284 1.43 -3.81 -8.56
C VAL A 284 1.78 -4.57 -9.83
N LYS A 285 1.38 -4.03 -10.97
CA LYS A 285 1.70 -4.53 -12.31
C LYS A 285 2.58 -3.51 -12.99
N SER A 286 3.81 -3.87 -13.34
CA SER A 286 4.60 -3.08 -14.29
C SER A 286 4.39 -3.63 -15.69
N ASN A 287 4.03 -2.79 -16.65
CA ASN A 287 3.88 -3.15 -18.04
C ASN A 287 4.93 -2.42 -18.90
N THR A 288 5.86 -3.17 -19.48
CA THR A 288 6.80 -2.68 -20.48
C THR A 288 6.12 -2.74 -21.85
N HIS A 289 5.57 -1.61 -22.30
CA HIS A 289 4.84 -1.50 -23.57
C HIS A 289 5.77 -1.45 -24.78
N LEU A 290 6.92 -0.81 -24.61
CA LEU A 290 7.99 -0.74 -25.61
C LEU A 290 9.26 -1.17 -24.92
N GLY A 291 9.84 -2.27 -25.38
CA GLY A 291 11.08 -2.82 -24.85
C GLY A 291 12.30 -2.43 -25.67
N ASP A 292 13.48 -2.77 -25.16
CA ASP A 292 14.73 -2.72 -25.91
C ASP A 292 15.44 -4.08 -25.87
N GLY A 293 16.64 -4.19 -26.45
CA GLY A 293 17.37 -5.47 -26.50
C GLY A 293 17.67 -6.11 -25.14
N ASN A 294 17.65 -5.34 -24.05
CA ASN A 294 17.89 -5.81 -22.68
C ASN A 294 16.62 -5.86 -21.83
N HIS A 295 15.56 -5.15 -22.23
CA HIS A 295 14.30 -5.02 -21.49
C HIS A 295 13.14 -5.55 -22.31
N ALA A 296 12.75 -6.80 -22.05
CA ALA A 296 11.66 -7.44 -22.76
C ALA A 296 10.31 -6.77 -22.48
N GLU A 297 9.46 -6.70 -23.51
CA GLU A 297 8.06 -6.33 -23.37
C GLU A 297 7.28 -7.37 -22.54
N GLY A 298 6.31 -6.86 -21.79
CA GLY A 298 5.41 -7.69 -21.00
C GLY A 298 5.09 -7.13 -19.62
N VAL A 299 4.27 -7.89 -18.90
CA VAL A 299 3.77 -7.53 -17.57
C VAL A 299 4.51 -8.32 -16.50
N VAL A 300 4.99 -7.62 -15.48
CA VAL A 300 5.48 -8.23 -14.23
C VAL A 300 4.53 -7.87 -13.11
N LEU A 301 4.04 -8.89 -12.40
CA LEU A 301 3.16 -8.74 -11.25
C LEU A 301 3.97 -8.90 -9.96
N ALA A 302 3.89 -7.90 -9.06
CA ALA A 302 4.58 -7.90 -7.79
C ALA A 302 3.63 -7.62 -6.60
N GLU A 303 3.47 -8.58 -5.68
CA GLU A 303 2.86 -8.38 -4.35
C GLU A 303 3.58 -7.26 -3.60
N ILE A 304 2.79 -6.38 -2.98
CA ILE A 304 3.28 -5.37 -2.04
C ILE A 304 3.33 -6.02 -0.65
N VAL A 305 4.53 -6.32 -0.18
CA VAL A 305 4.76 -7.03 1.09
C VAL A 305 4.76 -6.10 2.30
N LYS A 306 5.04 -4.80 2.08
CA LYS A 306 4.82 -3.74 3.08
C LYS A 306 4.47 -2.45 2.37
N ALA A 307 3.22 -2.03 2.50
CA ALA A 307 2.68 -0.87 1.80
C ALA A 307 2.80 0.43 2.59
N ASN A 308 2.59 1.55 1.91
CA ASN A 308 2.17 2.82 2.49
C ASN A 308 3.18 3.45 3.47
N ILE A 309 4.49 3.30 3.22
CA ILE A 309 5.52 3.90 4.07
C ILE A 309 5.74 5.36 3.63
N PRO A 310 5.29 6.37 4.40
CA PRO A 310 5.41 7.76 3.98
C PRO A 310 6.86 8.22 4.06
N VAL A 311 7.35 8.95 3.08
CA VAL A 311 8.68 9.59 3.10
C VAL A 311 8.54 11.07 2.74
N LYS A 312 9.55 11.88 3.03
CA LYS A 312 9.50 13.34 2.84
C LYS A 312 9.09 13.75 1.43
N ASN A 313 9.53 13.01 0.42
CA ASN A 313 9.27 13.25 -1.00
C ASN A 313 8.24 12.28 -1.61
N GLY A 314 7.42 11.59 -0.81
CA GLY A 314 6.35 10.74 -1.32
C GLY A 314 6.01 9.52 -0.47
N VAL A 315 5.91 8.36 -1.11
CA VAL A 315 5.57 7.09 -0.46
C VAL A 315 6.41 5.94 -1.02
N VAL A 316 6.79 5.02 -0.14
CA VAL A 316 7.51 3.79 -0.45
C VAL A 316 6.58 2.59 -0.26
N HIS A 317 6.62 1.67 -1.21
CA HIS A 317 6.03 0.33 -1.12
C HIS A 317 7.12 -0.71 -1.27
N LEU A 318 7.26 -1.61 -0.30
CA LEU A 318 8.14 -2.77 -0.44
C LEU A 318 7.41 -3.85 -1.25
N ILE A 319 8.07 -4.37 -2.28
CA ILE A 319 7.50 -5.38 -3.18
C ILE A 319 8.33 -6.66 -3.15
N HIS A 320 7.68 -7.79 -3.39
CA HIS A 320 8.34 -9.09 -3.24
C HIS A 320 9.37 -9.40 -4.33
N ARG A 321 9.33 -8.75 -5.50
CA ARG A 321 10.29 -8.95 -6.60
C ARG A 321 10.49 -7.69 -7.43
N PRO A 322 11.60 -7.56 -8.18
CA PRO A 322 11.81 -6.44 -9.08
C PRO A 322 10.79 -6.34 -10.21
N LEU A 323 10.38 -5.12 -10.52
CA LEU A 323 9.58 -4.77 -11.70
C LEU A 323 10.44 -4.84 -12.98
N MET A 324 9.77 -4.92 -14.13
CA MET A 324 10.36 -5.05 -15.48
C MET A 324 11.20 -6.31 -15.76
N VAL A 325 11.66 -7.03 -14.73
CA VAL A 325 12.48 -8.23 -14.91
C VAL A 325 11.59 -9.44 -15.23
N VAL A 326 11.51 -9.78 -16.52
CA VAL A 326 10.82 -10.98 -17.01
C VAL A 326 11.82 -12.13 -17.06
N ASP A 327 11.96 -12.86 -15.94
CA ASP A 327 12.91 -13.97 -15.82
C ASP A 327 12.35 -15.23 -15.14
N THR A 328 11.06 -15.20 -14.83
CA THR A 328 10.33 -16.28 -14.20
C THR A 328 9.66 -17.11 -15.29
N THR A 329 9.89 -18.42 -15.32
CA THR A 329 9.18 -19.32 -16.25
C THR A 329 7.73 -19.49 -15.81
N VAL A 330 6.87 -19.95 -16.72
CA VAL A 330 5.46 -20.24 -16.39
C VAL A 330 5.36 -21.25 -15.25
N GLN A 331 6.21 -22.29 -15.25
CA GLN A 331 6.29 -23.26 -14.16
C GLN A 331 6.64 -22.58 -12.83
N GLN A 332 7.73 -21.80 -12.81
CA GLN A 332 8.17 -21.11 -11.58
C GLN A 332 7.12 -20.15 -11.04
N PHE A 333 6.34 -19.50 -11.92
CA PHE A 333 5.27 -18.61 -11.52
C PHE A 333 4.06 -19.36 -10.92
N LEU A 334 3.75 -20.54 -11.43
CA LEU A 334 2.72 -21.41 -10.86
C LEU A 334 3.14 -22.00 -9.49
N GLU A 335 4.42 -22.37 -9.37
CA GLU A 335 4.99 -23.02 -8.18
C GLU A 335 5.44 -22.05 -7.07
N GLU A 336 5.27 -20.74 -7.27
CA GLU A 336 6.01 -19.74 -6.50
C GLU A 336 5.81 -19.82 -4.97
N LYS A 337 4.55 -19.92 -4.52
CA LYS A 337 4.21 -20.01 -3.09
C LYS A 337 2.80 -20.57 -2.86
N GLU A 338 2.60 -21.16 -1.69
CA GLU A 338 1.33 -21.83 -1.28
C GLU A 338 0.11 -20.90 -1.20
N ASP A 339 0.32 -19.59 -1.25
CA ASP A 339 -0.73 -18.57 -1.24
C ASP A 339 -0.60 -17.61 -2.43
N GLY A 340 0.01 -18.09 -3.50
CA GLY A 340 0.26 -17.33 -4.72
C GLY A 340 -1.00 -17.04 -5.54
N PRO A 341 -0.91 -16.11 -6.51
CA PRO A 341 -2.02 -15.67 -7.36
C PRO A 341 -2.77 -16.80 -8.09
N LEU A 342 -2.03 -17.87 -8.43
CA LEU A 342 -2.47 -19.00 -9.23
C LEU A 342 -2.37 -20.34 -8.50
N PHE A 343 -2.23 -20.33 -7.18
CA PHE A 343 -1.97 -21.54 -6.40
C PHE A 343 -3.02 -22.63 -6.61
N LYS A 344 -4.31 -22.29 -6.61
CA LYS A 344 -5.38 -23.28 -6.86
C LYS A 344 -5.30 -23.90 -8.25
N PHE A 345 -4.89 -23.13 -9.24
CA PHE A 345 -4.71 -23.65 -10.60
C PHE A 345 -3.54 -24.65 -10.64
N TYR A 346 -2.46 -24.35 -9.93
CA TYR A 346 -1.33 -25.26 -9.78
C TYR A 346 -1.74 -26.58 -9.08
N GLU A 347 -2.53 -26.53 -7.99
CA GLU A 347 -3.08 -27.73 -7.34
C GLU A 347 -3.88 -28.61 -8.31
N VAL A 348 -4.77 -27.99 -9.10
CA VAL A 348 -5.58 -28.70 -10.11
C VAL A 348 -4.70 -29.36 -11.17
N ILE A 349 -3.61 -28.71 -11.58
CA ILE A 349 -2.66 -29.30 -12.53
C ILE A 349 -1.98 -30.53 -11.92
N LEU A 350 -1.55 -30.45 -10.65
CA LEU A 350 -0.93 -31.59 -9.95
C LEU A 350 -1.90 -32.79 -9.81
N ASP A 351 -3.18 -32.53 -9.54
CA ASP A 351 -4.22 -33.56 -9.34
C ASP A 351 -4.54 -34.36 -10.62
N VAL A 352 -4.45 -33.72 -11.80
CA VAL A 352 -4.65 -34.36 -13.10
C VAL A 352 -3.43 -35.17 -13.54
N GLY A 353 -2.24 -34.81 -13.06
CA GLY A 353 -0.98 -35.50 -13.30
C GLY A 353 0.05 -34.67 -14.08
N GLY A 354 1.32 -35.09 -14.02
CA GLY A 354 2.47 -34.30 -14.49
C GLY A 354 2.58 -34.09 -16.01
N ASP A 355 1.79 -34.77 -16.84
CA ASP A 355 1.85 -34.64 -18.31
C ASP A 355 1.60 -33.21 -18.79
N PHE A 356 0.68 -32.47 -18.14
CA PHE A 356 0.37 -31.09 -18.50
C PHE A 356 1.53 -30.15 -18.15
N MET A 357 2.14 -30.32 -16.98
CA MET A 357 3.35 -29.58 -16.60
C MET A 357 4.51 -29.88 -17.55
N ASN A 358 4.74 -31.16 -17.86
CA ASN A 358 5.76 -31.57 -18.85
C ASN A 358 5.51 -30.93 -20.21
N LYS A 359 4.25 -30.76 -20.62
CA LYS A 359 3.90 -30.08 -21.87
C LYS A 359 4.24 -28.59 -21.82
N ILE A 360 3.94 -27.89 -20.73
CA ILE A 360 4.27 -26.47 -20.54
C ILE A 360 5.79 -26.26 -20.51
N THR A 361 6.54 -27.11 -19.81
CA THR A 361 7.98 -26.95 -19.64
C THR A 361 8.79 -27.21 -20.91
N ASN A 362 8.28 -28.06 -21.81
CA ASN A 362 8.93 -28.38 -23.08
C ASN A 362 8.58 -27.41 -24.22
N MET A 363 7.59 -26.53 -24.03
CA MET A 363 7.20 -25.54 -25.03
C MET A 363 8.09 -24.29 -24.95
N ARG A 364 8.68 -23.90 -26.08
CA ARG A 364 9.48 -22.67 -26.18
C ARG A 364 8.61 -21.42 -26.12
N ASP A 365 7.51 -21.42 -26.87
CA ASP A 365 6.55 -20.33 -26.96
C ASP A 365 5.16 -20.85 -26.62
N LEU A 366 4.52 -20.25 -25.63
CA LEU A 366 3.17 -20.61 -25.21
C LEU A 366 2.47 -19.40 -24.59
N THR A 367 1.14 -19.45 -24.58
CA THR A 367 0.27 -18.59 -23.76
C THR A 367 -0.60 -19.49 -22.90
N LEU A 368 -0.50 -19.29 -21.58
CA LEU A 368 -1.32 -20.00 -20.60
C LEU A 368 -2.35 -19.05 -20.03
N PHE A 369 -3.63 -19.29 -20.32
CA PHE A 369 -4.74 -18.61 -19.68
C PHE A 369 -4.97 -19.25 -18.32
N ALA A 370 -4.33 -18.74 -17.28
CA ALA A 370 -4.46 -19.31 -15.94
C ALA A 370 -5.65 -18.70 -15.18
N PRO A 371 -6.66 -19.49 -14.76
CA PRO A 371 -7.76 -18.98 -13.95
C PRO A 371 -7.27 -18.54 -12.56
N SER A 372 -7.79 -17.42 -12.04
CA SER A 372 -7.46 -16.92 -10.71
C SER A 372 -7.98 -17.85 -9.60
N ASN A 373 -7.45 -17.72 -8.38
CA ASN A 373 -7.95 -18.46 -7.21
C ASN A 373 -9.46 -18.25 -6.94
N GLU A 374 -10.01 -17.10 -7.32
CA GLU A 374 -11.44 -16.78 -7.19
C GLU A 374 -12.29 -17.55 -8.21
N ALA A 375 -11.77 -17.76 -9.43
CA ALA A 375 -12.47 -18.52 -10.48
C ALA A 375 -12.78 -19.96 -10.05
N TRP A 376 -11.94 -20.54 -9.18
CA TRP A 376 -12.12 -21.87 -8.60
C TRP A 376 -13.08 -21.93 -7.40
N ALA A 377 -13.62 -20.80 -6.94
CA ALA A 377 -14.52 -20.77 -5.78
C ALA A 377 -15.97 -21.18 -6.13
N ASP A 378 -16.31 -21.30 -7.42
CA ASP A 378 -17.66 -21.70 -7.86
C ASP A 378 -17.94 -23.18 -7.53
N SER A 379 -19.01 -23.41 -6.76
CA SER A 379 -19.44 -24.74 -6.34
C SER A 379 -19.86 -25.66 -7.51
N ASN A 380 -20.19 -25.08 -8.66
CA ASN A 380 -20.52 -25.83 -9.88
C ASN A 380 -19.30 -26.58 -10.45
N LEU A 381 -18.08 -26.15 -10.12
CA LEU A 381 -16.84 -26.78 -10.60
C LEU A 381 -16.53 -28.10 -9.88
N ASN A 382 -17.17 -28.40 -8.75
CA ASN A 382 -16.90 -29.60 -7.95
C ASN A 382 -17.09 -30.91 -8.74
N ASN A 383 -18.12 -30.98 -9.59
CA ASN A 383 -18.38 -32.15 -10.42
C ASN A 383 -17.36 -32.30 -11.54
N LEU A 384 -16.83 -31.18 -12.04
CA LEU A 384 -15.81 -31.15 -13.08
C LEU A 384 -14.45 -31.60 -12.54
N ILE A 385 -14.06 -31.09 -11.36
CA ILE A 385 -12.79 -31.41 -10.70
C ILE A 385 -12.68 -32.91 -10.40
N ARG A 386 -13.81 -33.59 -10.13
CA ARG A 386 -13.84 -35.04 -9.89
C ARG A 386 -13.58 -35.90 -11.15
N ASN A 387 -13.79 -35.35 -12.35
CA ASN A 387 -13.57 -36.09 -13.60
C ASN A 387 -12.23 -35.69 -14.23
N ARG A 388 -11.19 -36.50 -13.96
CA ARG A 388 -9.81 -36.24 -14.42
C ARG A 388 -9.67 -36.11 -15.93
N GLU A 389 -10.40 -36.91 -16.73
CA GLU A 389 -10.30 -36.87 -18.19
C GLU A 389 -10.85 -35.55 -18.74
N LYS A 390 -12.06 -35.16 -18.32
CA LYS A 390 -12.66 -33.88 -18.71
C LYS A 390 -11.85 -32.69 -18.23
N LEU A 391 -11.29 -32.77 -17.02
CA LEU A 391 -10.44 -31.73 -16.49
C LEU A 391 -9.16 -31.58 -17.33
N ARG A 392 -8.55 -32.69 -17.78
CA ARG A 392 -7.40 -32.66 -18.70
C ARG A 392 -7.75 -32.01 -20.03
N GLU A 393 -8.91 -32.28 -20.61
CA GLU A 393 -9.37 -31.61 -21.84
C GLU A 393 -9.49 -30.10 -21.63
N ILE A 394 -10.09 -29.68 -20.51
CA ILE A 394 -10.25 -28.26 -20.17
C ILE A 394 -8.91 -27.58 -19.93
N LEU A 395 -7.97 -28.21 -19.21
CA LEU A 395 -6.62 -27.66 -19.04
C LEU A 395 -5.94 -27.41 -20.39
N ASN A 396 -6.12 -28.30 -21.38
CA ASN A 396 -5.58 -28.10 -22.72
C ASN A 396 -6.23 -26.92 -23.46
N LEU A 397 -7.47 -26.54 -23.16
CA LEU A 397 -8.10 -25.33 -23.72
C LEU A 397 -7.49 -24.03 -23.19
N HIS A 398 -6.88 -24.08 -21.99
CA HIS A 398 -6.20 -22.93 -21.40
C HIS A 398 -4.78 -22.74 -21.98
N LEU A 399 -4.29 -23.66 -22.81
CA LEU A 399 -2.94 -23.64 -23.35
C LEU A 399 -2.96 -23.36 -24.87
N VAL A 400 -2.33 -22.27 -25.27
CA VAL A 400 -2.13 -21.91 -26.68
C VAL A 400 -0.64 -22.00 -27.02
N GLN A 401 -0.31 -22.64 -28.15
CA GLN A 401 1.08 -22.87 -28.61
C GLN A 401 1.62 -21.67 -29.40
N GLU A 402 1.42 -20.47 -28.88
CA GLU A 402 1.88 -19.22 -29.46
C GLU A 402 2.05 -18.20 -28.33
N ARG A 403 3.03 -17.30 -28.42
CA ARG A 403 3.14 -16.14 -27.54
C ARG A 403 2.16 -15.05 -28.00
N LEU A 404 1.17 -14.75 -27.15
CA LEU A 404 0.12 -13.76 -27.42
C LEU A 404 0.15 -12.66 -26.35
N PRO A 405 0.96 -11.60 -26.52
CA PRO A 405 0.89 -10.40 -25.70
C PRO A 405 -0.47 -9.72 -25.82
N ILE A 406 -0.87 -8.93 -24.81
CA ILE A 406 -2.18 -8.29 -24.77
C ILE A 406 -2.43 -7.36 -25.97
N ASP A 407 -1.39 -6.66 -26.43
CA ASP A 407 -1.50 -5.73 -27.56
C ASP A 407 -1.76 -6.47 -28.87
N LYS A 408 -1.09 -7.61 -29.08
CA LYS A 408 -1.36 -8.50 -30.22
C LYS A 408 -2.79 -9.07 -30.18
N ILE A 409 -3.30 -9.40 -29.00
CA ILE A 409 -4.69 -9.87 -28.84
C ILE A 409 -5.67 -8.75 -29.22
N LYS A 410 -5.43 -7.51 -28.75
CA LYS A 410 -6.27 -6.35 -29.07
C LYS A 410 -6.24 -6.02 -30.57
N GLU A 411 -5.06 -5.99 -31.18
CA GLU A 411 -4.89 -5.74 -32.61
C GLU A 411 -5.62 -6.77 -33.47
N ASN A 412 -5.48 -8.06 -33.15
CA ASN A 412 -6.16 -9.13 -33.88
C ASN A 412 -7.69 -9.02 -33.79
N ASN A 413 -8.23 -8.59 -32.65
CA ASN A 413 -9.67 -8.41 -32.47
C ASN A 413 -10.23 -7.16 -33.16
N MET A 414 -9.41 -6.14 -33.41
CA MET A 414 -9.82 -4.95 -34.18
C MET A 414 -9.84 -5.19 -35.70
N ASN A 415 -9.12 -6.22 -36.16
CA ASN A 415 -8.98 -6.59 -37.57
C ASN A 415 -9.92 -7.73 -38.00
N GLN A 416 -10.84 -8.16 -37.12
CA GLN A 416 -11.96 -9.07 -37.40
C GLN A 416 -13.26 -8.27 -37.53
#